data_AF-A0A9X2N7X7-F1
#
_entry.id   AF-A0A9X2N7X7-F1
#
_cell.length_a   1.000
_cell.length_b   1.000
_cell.length_c   1.000
_cell.angle_alpha   90.00
_cell.angle_beta   90.00
_cell.angle_gamma   90.00
#
_symmetry.space_group_name_H-M   'P 1'
#
loop_
_entity.id
_entity.type
_entity.pdbx_description
1 polymer ?
#
loop_
_entity_poly.entity_id
_entity_poly.type
_entity_poly.pdbx_seq_one_letter_code
_entity_poly.pdbx_strand_id
1 'polypeptide(L)'
;MAAMSVGKIMKHQHKKVVILRTGLSIDGSAAVQIVPLSARKPSGGGRYVEAKTWVSVYWVPLDQVKVVKATDVVEAATYPGRLPHDPLKAVLKELG
;
A
#
# COMPACT_ATOMS: atom_id res chain seq x y z
N MET A 1 14.24 7.78 -11.93
CA MET A 1 13.57 6.90 -10.94
C MET A 1 12.24 7.52 -10.58
N ALA A 2 11.12 6.88 -10.91
CA ALA A 2 9.81 7.37 -10.46
C ALA A 2 9.81 7.37 -8.93
N ALA A 3 9.58 8.54 -8.33
CA ALA A 3 9.62 8.70 -6.88
C ALA A 3 8.54 7.80 -6.24
N MET A 4 8.97 6.69 -5.67
CA MET A 4 8.15 5.84 -4.83
C MET A 4 7.93 6.61 -3.54
N SER A 5 6.76 7.25 -3.44
CA SER A 5 6.39 8.07 -2.30
C SER A 5 5.43 7.32 -1.40
N VAL A 6 5.56 7.51 -0.09
CA VAL A 6 4.63 6.96 0.90
C VAL A 6 3.20 7.44 0.61
N GLY A 7 2.26 6.50 0.67
CA GLY A 7 0.85 6.67 0.33
C GLY A 7 0.53 6.51 -1.15
N LYS A 8 1.52 6.35 -2.04
CA LYS A 8 1.25 6.14 -3.47
C LYS A 8 0.65 4.74 -3.69
N ILE A 9 -0.40 4.68 -4.50
CA ILE A 9 -1.02 3.42 -4.91
C ILE A 9 -0.30 2.92 -6.15
N MET A 10 0.22 1.70 -6.08
CA MET A 10 0.94 1.03 -7.16
C MET A 10 0.37 -0.37 -7.38
N LYS A 11 0.95 -1.13 -8.31
CA LYS A 11 0.54 -2.49 -8.62
C LYS A 11 1.70 -3.44 -8.35
N HIS A 12 1.40 -4.53 -7.67
CA HIS A 12 2.33 -5.62 -7.42
C HIS A 12 1.58 -6.94 -7.57
N GLN A 13 2.10 -7.86 -8.38
CA GLN A 13 1.47 -9.17 -8.66
C GLN A 13 -0.04 -9.09 -8.97
N HIS A 14 -0.44 -8.21 -9.90
CA HIS A 14 -1.83 -7.96 -10.29
C HIS A 14 -2.75 -7.39 -9.19
N LYS A 15 -2.23 -7.09 -8.00
CA LYS A 15 -2.98 -6.48 -6.91
C LYS A 15 -2.61 -5.00 -6.77
N LYS A 16 -3.59 -4.19 -6.38
CA LYS A 16 -3.34 -2.80 -5.98
C LYS A 16 -2.67 -2.81 -4.61
N VAL A 17 -1.59 -2.05 -4.45
CA VAL A 17 -0.83 -1.97 -3.21
C VAL A 17 -0.52 -0.51 -2.88
N VAL A 18 -0.39 -0.17 -1.61
CA VAL A 18 0.08 1.14 -1.15
C VAL A 18 1.47 1.02 -0.61
N ILE A 19 2.32 1.99 -0.96
CA ILE A 19 3.64 2.15 -0.34
C ILE A 19 3.46 2.76 1.04
N LEU A 20 3.96 2.06 2.05
CA LEU A 20 3.96 2.50 3.45
C LEU A 20 5.31 3.07 3.87
N ARG A 21 6.39 2.48 3.37
CA ARG A 21 7.75 2.90 3.70
C ARG A 21 8.66 2.74 2.49
N THR A 22 9.57 3.69 2.33
CA THR A 22 10.63 3.67 1.32
C THR A 22 12.00 3.78 1.98
N GLY A 23 13.06 3.64 1.19
CA GLY A 23 14.44 3.66 1.70
C GLY A 23 14.82 2.37 2.43
N LEU A 24 14.13 1.27 2.16
CA LEU A 24 14.53 -0.06 2.62
C LEU A 24 15.49 -0.68 1.60
N SER A 25 16.23 -1.69 2.03
CA SER A 25 17.14 -2.46 1.18
C SER A 25 16.95 -3.94 1.45
N ILE A 26 16.83 -4.75 0.41
CA ILE A 26 16.77 -6.22 0.50
C ILE A 26 17.75 -6.81 -0.52
N ASP A 27 18.67 -7.66 -0.05
CA ASP A 27 19.71 -8.28 -0.89
C ASP A 27 20.50 -7.26 -1.74
N GLY A 28 20.91 -6.13 -1.14
CA GLY A 28 21.64 -5.06 -1.83
C GLY A 28 20.82 -4.24 -2.84
N SER A 29 19.53 -4.52 -2.98
CA SER A 29 18.61 -3.83 -3.88
C SER A 29 17.65 -2.91 -3.11
N ALA A 30 17.24 -1.80 -3.73
CA ALA A 30 16.23 -0.93 -3.14
C ALA A 30 14.90 -1.69 -2.92
N ALA A 31 14.32 -1.52 -1.74
CA ALA A 31 13.10 -2.16 -1.32
C ALA A 31 12.10 -1.13 -0.78
N VAL A 32 10.83 -1.52 -0.79
CA VAL A 32 9.71 -0.74 -0.28
C VAL A 32 8.79 -1.63 0.52
N GLN A 33 8.23 -1.08 1.59
CA GLN A 33 7.19 -1.74 2.37
C GLN A 33 5.85 -1.37 1.74
N ILE A 34 5.09 -2.39 1.39
CA ILE A 34 3.81 -2.27 0.72
C ILE A 34 2.74 -3.03 1.49
N VAL A 35 1.49 -2.63 1.28
CA VAL A 35 0.30 -3.34 1.78
C VAL A 35 -0.71 -3.45 0.65
N PRO A 36 -1.39 -4.61 0.48
CA PRO A 36 -2.43 -4.72 -0.51
C PRO A 36 -3.64 -3.86 -0.16
N LEU A 37 -4.36 -3.43 -1.21
CA LEU A 37 -5.63 -2.73 -1.14
C LEU A 37 -6.72 -3.66 -1.67
N SER A 38 -7.73 -3.92 -0.86
CA SER A 38 -8.90 -4.68 -1.25
C SER A 38 -10.08 -3.74 -1.48
N ALA A 39 -10.70 -3.81 -2.66
CA ALA A 39 -11.95 -3.07 -2.95
C ALA A 39 -13.18 -3.68 -2.26
N ARG A 40 -13.05 -4.89 -1.71
CA ARG A 40 -14.07 -5.56 -0.90
C ARG A 40 -13.56 -5.68 0.53
N LYS A 41 -14.48 -5.61 1.49
CA LYS A 41 -14.17 -5.87 2.89
C LYS A 41 -13.59 -7.28 3.01
N PRO A 42 -12.36 -7.46 3.51
CA PRO A 42 -11.82 -8.79 3.74
C PRO A 42 -12.65 -9.50 4.80
N SER A 43 -13.11 -10.72 4.51
CA SER A 43 -14.01 -11.51 5.38
C SER A 43 -13.29 -12.19 6.55
N GLY A 44 -12.21 -11.61 7.07
CA GLY A 44 -11.38 -12.19 8.12
C GLY A 44 -11.36 -11.33 9.39
N GLY A 45 -10.97 -11.95 10.52
CA GLY A 45 -10.76 -11.26 11.80
C GLY A 45 -9.43 -10.50 11.91
N GLY A 46 -8.68 -10.34 10.80
CA GLY A 46 -7.44 -9.59 10.77
C GLY A 46 -7.66 -8.09 10.97
N ARG A 47 -6.61 -7.35 11.31
CA ARG A 47 -6.67 -5.89 11.45
C ARG A 47 -6.74 -5.26 10.06
N TYR A 48 -7.76 -4.45 9.84
CA TYR A 48 -7.95 -3.72 8.60
C TYR A 48 -8.27 -2.25 8.87
N VAL A 49 -7.72 -1.39 8.03
CA VAL A 49 -8.05 0.04 8.01
C VAL A 49 -8.97 0.31 6.83
N GLU A 50 -10.10 0.96 7.09
CA GLU A 50 -10.96 1.47 6.05
C GLU A 50 -10.35 2.73 5.43
N ALA A 51 -10.13 2.71 4.13
CA ALA A 51 -9.61 3.81 3.36
C ALA A 51 -10.68 4.30 2.37
N LYS A 52 -11.49 5.25 2.82
CA LYS A 52 -12.47 5.91 1.97
C LYS A 52 -11.78 6.88 1.01
N THR A 53 -11.89 6.61 -0.28
CA THR A 53 -11.41 7.48 -1.34
C THR A 53 -12.58 8.11 -2.08
N TRP A 54 -12.35 9.20 -2.80
CA TRP A 54 -13.35 9.83 -3.68
C TRP A 54 -13.91 8.91 -4.77
N VAL A 55 -13.20 7.83 -5.11
CA VAL A 55 -13.63 6.83 -6.12
C VAL A 55 -14.38 5.66 -5.47
N SER A 56 -13.88 5.16 -4.34
CA SER A 56 -14.43 3.97 -3.66
C SER A 56 -13.88 3.81 -2.25
N VAL A 57 -14.52 2.96 -1.46
CA VAL A 57 -13.98 2.49 -0.19
C VAL A 57 -13.02 1.33 -0.46
N TYR A 58 -11.80 1.45 0.04
CA TYR A 58 -10.81 0.38 0.04
C TYR A 58 -10.55 -0.09 1.46
N TRP A 59 -10.11 -1.33 1.59
CA TRP A 59 -9.74 -1.95 2.85
C TRP A 59 -8.27 -2.32 2.81
N VAL A 60 -7.53 -1.88 3.82
CA VAL A 60 -6.09 -2.11 3.96
C VAL A 60 -5.88 -3.16 5.05
N PRO A 61 -5.69 -4.45 4.71
CA PRO A 61 -5.35 -5.48 5.69
C PRO A 61 -3.91 -5.32 6.18
N LEU A 62 -3.74 -4.90 7.43
CA LEU A 62 -2.45 -4.62 8.05
C LEU A 62 -1.61 -5.89 8.26
N ASP A 63 -2.26 -7.05 8.44
CA ASP A 63 -1.58 -8.34 8.53
C ASP A 63 -0.93 -8.80 7.22
N GLN A 64 -1.22 -8.12 6.10
CA GLN A 64 -0.65 -8.45 4.78
C GLN A 64 0.44 -7.48 4.33
N VAL A 65 1.02 -6.73 5.27
CA VAL A 65 2.17 -5.86 4.98
C VAL A 65 3.37 -6.72 4.57
N LYS A 66 4.05 -6.31 3.49
CA LYS A 66 5.20 -7.01 2.92
C LYS A 66 6.28 -6.03 2.51
N VAL A 67 7.53 -6.45 2.63
CA VAL A 67 8.66 -5.74 2.02
C VAL A 67 8.97 -6.42 0.71
N VAL A 68 9.03 -5.64 -0.38
CA VAL A 68 9.33 -6.15 -1.72
C VAL A 68 10.39 -5.27 -2.37
N LYS A 69 11.07 -5.80 -3.38
CA LYS A 69 12.00 -5.01 -4.20
C LYS A 69 11.23 -3.89 -4.90
N ALA A 70 11.81 -2.70 -4.93
CA ALA A 70 11.24 -1.54 -5.61
C ALA A 70 10.94 -1.85 -7.09
N THR A 71 11.80 -2.64 -7.73
CA THR A 71 11.66 -3.08 -9.12
C THR A 71 10.44 -3.95 -9.39
N ASP A 72 9.92 -4.66 -8.38
CA ASP A 72 8.71 -5.49 -8.48
C ASP A 72 7.41 -4.70 -8.33
N VAL A 73 7.51 -3.41 -8.01
CA VAL A 73 6.37 -2.52 -7.83
C VAL A 73 6.25 -1.64 -9.06
N VAL A 74 5.22 -1.88 -9.87
CA VAL A 74 4.98 -1.13 -11.09
C VAL A 74 3.92 -0.06 -10.87
N GLU A 75 4.04 1.06 -11.57
CA GLU A 75 3.07 2.15 -11.46
C GLU A 75 1.71 1.67 -11.95
N ALA A 76 0.71 1.75 -11.08
CA ALA A 76 -0.66 1.48 -11.46
C ALA A 76 -1.21 2.76 -12.09
N ALA A 77 -1.55 2.75 -13.37
CA ALA A 77 -2.41 3.76 -13.97
C ALA A 77 -3.85 3.57 -13.44
N THR A 78 -4.03 3.80 -12.15
CA THR A 78 -5.25 3.52 -11.39
C THR A 78 -5.56 4.73 -10.53
N TYR A 79 -6.73 5.30 -10.73
CA TYR A 79 -7.31 6.27 -9.80
C TYR A 79 -7.70 5.56 -8.50
N PRO A 80 -7.44 6.14 -7.31
CA PRO A 80 -7.01 7.53 -7.04
C PRO A 80 -5.52 7.88 -7.23
N GLY A 81 -4.65 6.94 -7.60
CA GLY A 81 -3.19 7.14 -7.67
C GLY A 81 -2.49 7.28 -6.30
N ARG A 82 -3.20 7.76 -5.27
CA ARG A 82 -2.70 7.91 -3.90
C ARG A 82 -3.79 7.64 -2.86
N LEU A 83 -3.42 7.03 -1.75
CA LEU A 83 -4.30 6.88 -0.59
C LEU A 83 -4.50 8.26 0.07
N PRO A 84 -5.73 8.60 0.51
CA PRO A 84 -5.98 9.81 1.27
C PRO A 84 -5.17 9.82 2.58
N HIS A 85 -4.89 11.03 3.07
CA HIS A 85 -3.95 11.24 4.15
C HIS A 85 -4.42 10.63 5.47
N ASP A 86 -5.74 10.67 5.74
CA ASP A 86 -6.34 10.17 6.97
C ASP A 86 -6.19 8.64 7.14
N PRO A 87 -6.64 7.79 6.18
CA PRO A 87 -6.42 6.36 6.30
C PRO A 87 -4.94 5.98 6.18
N LEU A 88 -4.12 6.72 5.43
CA LEU A 88 -2.68 6.50 5.42
C LEU A 88 -2.07 6.70 6.82
N LYS A 89 -2.47 7.76 7.51
CA LYS A 89 -2.01 8.03 8.88
C LYS A 89 -2.50 6.96 9.85
N ALA A 90 -3.73 6.48 9.72
CA ALA A 90 -4.25 5.38 10.54
C ALA A 90 -3.45 4.09 10.30
N VAL A 91 -3.16 3.74 9.05
CA VAL A 91 -2.32 2.59 8.71
C VAL A 91 -0.91 2.74 9.30
N LEU A 92 -0.28 3.91 9.14
CA LEU A 92 1.06 4.16 9.68
C LEU A 92 1.09 4.16 11.21
N LYS A 93 0.01 4.60 11.87
CA LYS A 93 -0.13 4.56 13.33
C LYS A 93 -0.24 3.14 13.85
N GLU A 94 -0.97 2.27 13.16
CA GLU A 94 -1.12 0.86 13.58
C GLU A 94 0.14 0.02 13.33
N LEU A 95 1.02 0.48 12.44
CA LEU A 95 2.30 -0.16 12.11
C LEU A 95 3.49 0.42 12.88
N GLY A 96 3.25 1.45 13.71
CA GLY A 96 4.24 2.18 14.51
C GLY A 96 4.21 1.79 15.96
#